data_AF-A0A8T2IBF9-F1
#
_entry.id   AF-A0A8T2IBF9-F1
#
_cell.length_a   1.000
_cell.length_b   1.000
_cell.length_c   1.000
_cell.angle_alpha   90.00
_cell.angle_beta   90.00
_cell.angle_gamma   90.00
#
_symmetry.space_group_name_H-M   'P 1'
#
loop_
_entity.id
_entity.type
_entity.pdbx_description
1 polymer ?
#
loop_
_entity_poly.entity_id
_entity_poly.type
_entity_poly.pdbx_seq_one_letter_code
_entity_poly.pdbx_strand_id
1 'polypeptide(L)'
;MLLLREITGVALGGWSPSSSQNNTDGNKVHIVGSSVNLPDMSATLKTKIAVSEEAQQDPRLLAMAYDAMASKFSTQGFNIAAISAMRQYFSHVTGPGEAHPLNYADFPKAPLPPGAVRLSLVFFQRANLSLANLVHRAASEVISALPKGTKIHLNDPGHYHITIYMTSQPHTLRPSPLIHGNAISGNLTPEELYQQAQPTNFEGELAVLRKETSTTSPPTFKVHRLLMADSGTLLLCSVDISGTMAGLRRRLKNAFPGGPPRQSTIFHASVARVLSPEQLDNESIKKVQRLCDKWSERLRGMEFSVDALHYVMEERFTTVEGPTYELPLKGNTSL
;
A
#
# COMPACT_ATOMS: atom_id res chain seq x y z
N MET A 1 -35.71 20.60 -32.91
CA MET A 1 -34.86 20.83 -34.09
C MET A 1 -33.43 20.97 -33.57
N LEU A 2 -32.72 19.87 -33.29
CA LEU A 2 -31.81 19.10 -34.17
C LEU A 2 -30.47 19.82 -34.45
N LEU A 3 -29.39 19.00 -34.41
CA LEU A 3 -27.94 19.23 -34.63
C LEU A 3 -27.14 19.45 -33.32
N LEU A 4 -26.40 18.49 -32.74
CA LEU A 4 -25.64 17.33 -33.26
C LEU A 4 -24.49 17.73 -34.20
N ARG A 5 -23.27 17.79 -33.65
CA ARG A 5 -21.93 17.66 -34.29
C ARG A 5 -21.02 17.05 -33.20
N GLU A 6 -20.65 15.78 -33.21
CA GLU A 6 -19.65 15.10 -34.05
C GLU A 6 -18.37 15.90 -34.31
N ILE A 7 -17.29 15.47 -33.65
CA ILE A 7 -15.91 15.66 -34.09
C ILE A 7 -15.26 14.28 -34.10
N THR A 8 -15.10 13.73 -35.30
CA THR A 8 -14.25 12.59 -35.64
C THR A 8 -12.81 13.06 -35.84
N GLY A 9 -11.86 12.16 -35.54
CA GLY A 9 -10.43 12.48 -35.37
C GLY A 9 -9.57 12.45 -36.62
N VAL A 10 -8.25 12.52 -36.42
CA VAL A 10 -7.22 12.23 -37.44
C VAL A 10 -5.94 11.68 -36.77
N ALA A 11 -5.48 10.54 -37.31
CA ALA A 11 -4.14 9.93 -37.48
C ALA A 11 -3.12 9.92 -36.33
N LEU A 12 -2.51 8.82 -35.87
CA LEU A 12 -1.81 7.68 -36.52
C LEU A 12 -0.59 8.06 -37.40
N GLY A 13 0.59 8.03 -36.79
CA GLY A 13 1.89 7.69 -37.40
C GLY A 13 2.69 6.93 -36.34
N GLY A 14 3.32 5.78 -36.57
CA GLY A 14 3.86 5.22 -37.80
C GLY A 14 5.38 5.10 -37.65
N TRP A 15 5.86 4.12 -36.86
CA TRP A 15 7.30 3.83 -36.73
C TRP A 15 7.54 2.32 -36.51
N SER A 16 8.17 1.69 -37.49
CA SER A 16 8.74 0.33 -37.48
C SER A 16 9.95 0.32 -38.46
N PRO A 17 10.81 -0.71 -38.50
CA PRO A 17 12.09 -0.75 -37.80
C PRO A 17 13.28 -0.87 -38.78
N SER A 18 14.50 -0.58 -38.32
CA SER A 18 15.71 -0.94 -39.05
C SER A 18 16.61 -1.86 -38.23
N SER A 19 16.84 -3.04 -38.80
CA SER A 19 17.77 -4.08 -38.40
C SER A 19 19.23 -3.71 -38.67
N SER A 20 20.12 -4.02 -37.73
CA SER A 20 21.50 -4.39 -38.06
C SER A 20 22.02 -5.38 -37.02
N GLN A 21 22.21 -6.62 -37.45
CA GLN A 21 23.02 -7.63 -36.77
C GLN A 21 24.48 -7.17 -36.77
N ASN A 22 25.19 -7.39 -35.67
CA ASN A 22 26.59 -7.83 -35.72
C ASN A 22 26.88 -8.71 -34.50
N ASN A 23 27.41 -9.87 -34.80
CA ASN A 23 27.74 -10.96 -33.91
C ASN A 23 29.28 -10.98 -33.77
N THR A 24 29.80 -10.92 -32.54
CA THR A 24 31.15 -11.44 -32.24
C THR A 24 31.17 -11.98 -30.81
N ASP A 25 31.46 -13.28 -30.73
CA ASP A 25 31.74 -14.08 -29.55
C ASP A 25 32.79 -13.47 -28.61
N GLY A 26 32.70 -13.83 -27.32
CA GLY A 26 33.88 -13.83 -26.44
C GLY A 26 33.67 -13.35 -25.00
N ASN A 27 32.83 -14.03 -24.22
CA ASN A 27 33.19 -14.57 -22.89
C ASN A 27 31.94 -14.99 -22.13
N LYS A 28 31.82 -16.30 -21.93
CA LYS A 28 31.03 -16.86 -20.83
C LYS A 28 31.64 -16.36 -19.52
N VAL A 29 30.98 -15.38 -18.89
CA VAL A 29 31.08 -15.23 -17.44
C VAL A 29 29.74 -15.71 -16.88
N HIS A 30 29.70 -16.99 -16.51
CA HIS A 30 28.64 -17.51 -15.67
C HIS A 30 28.87 -16.93 -14.27
N ILE A 31 28.44 -15.68 -14.04
CA ILE A 31 28.44 -15.09 -12.70
C ILE A 31 27.24 -15.66 -11.96
N VAL A 32 27.46 -16.78 -11.28
CA VAL A 32 26.59 -17.25 -10.21
C VAL A 32 27.05 -16.52 -8.94
N GLY A 33 26.83 -15.21 -8.91
CA GLY A 33 26.95 -14.39 -7.71
C GLY A 33 25.55 -14.11 -7.22
N SER A 34 25.24 -14.48 -5.98
CA SER A 34 23.93 -14.27 -5.36
C SER A 34 23.58 -12.79 -5.36
N SER A 35 22.81 -12.33 -6.35
CA SER A 35 22.21 -11.00 -6.31
C SER A 35 21.19 -11.01 -5.18
N VAL A 36 21.35 -10.11 -4.21
CA VAL A 36 20.31 -9.85 -3.22
C VAL A 36 19.16 -9.17 -3.95
N ASN A 37 18.25 -9.99 -4.43
CA ASN A 37 16.99 -9.49 -4.93
C ASN A 37 16.17 -9.14 -3.70
N LEU A 38 16.08 -7.85 -3.38
CA LEU A 38 14.99 -7.33 -2.55
C LEU A 38 13.69 -8.02 -2.98
N PRO A 39 12.80 -8.35 -2.03
CA PRO A 39 11.53 -8.98 -2.34
C PRO A 39 10.88 -8.40 -3.61
N ASP A 40 10.73 -9.23 -4.66
CA ASP A 40 10.23 -8.75 -5.95
C ASP A 40 8.75 -8.40 -5.79
N MET A 41 8.47 -7.11 -5.83
CA MET A 41 7.13 -6.55 -5.71
C MET A 41 6.52 -6.20 -7.05
N SER A 42 7.18 -6.50 -8.18
CA SER A 42 6.70 -6.09 -9.51
C SER A 42 5.27 -6.53 -9.78
N ALA A 43 4.89 -7.76 -9.39
CA ALA A 43 3.52 -8.26 -9.52
C ALA A 43 2.54 -7.48 -8.63
N THR A 44 2.86 -7.29 -7.34
CA THR A 44 2.03 -6.53 -6.39
C THR A 44 1.93 -5.05 -6.76
N LEU A 45 2.99 -4.47 -7.30
CA LEU A 45 3.04 -3.08 -7.74
C LEU A 45 2.29 -2.86 -9.05
N LYS A 46 2.14 -3.88 -9.89
CA LYS A 46 1.29 -3.85 -11.09
C LYS A 46 -0.20 -3.90 -10.75
N THR A 47 -0.57 -4.54 -9.63
CA THR A 47 -1.97 -4.56 -9.15
C THR A 47 -2.32 -3.36 -8.28
N LYS A 48 -1.32 -2.66 -7.74
CA LYS A 48 -1.53 -1.44 -6.96
C LYS A 48 -2.28 -0.40 -7.81
N ILE A 49 -3.44 0.01 -7.32
CA ILE A 49 -4.21 1.06 -7.96
C ILE A 49 -3.54 2.40 -7.79
N ALA A 50 -3.46 3.11 -8.91
CA ALA A 50 -3.05 4.49 -9.00
C ALA A 50 -4.27 5.31 -9.46
N VAL A 51 -4.65 6.30 -8.67
CA VAL A 51 -5.63 7.31 -9.06
C VAL A 51 -4.92 8.65 -9.28
N SER A 52 -5.51 9.51 -10.11
CA SER A 52 -4.98 10.85 -10.37
C SER A 52 -4.98 11.72 -9.11
N GLU A 53 -4.23 12.83 -9.12
CA GLU A 53 -4.30 13.81 -8.03
C GLU A 53 -5.69 14.44 -7.90
N GLU A 54 -6.38 14.64 -9.03
CA GLU A 54 -7.78 15.08 -9.08
C GLU A 54 -8.69 14.07 -8.36
N ALA A 55 -8.55 12.77 -8.67
CA ALA A 55 -9.34 11.74 -8.01
C ALA A 55 -9.01 11.61 -6.52
N GLN A 56 -7.81 11.97 -6.07
CA GLN A 56 -7.50 12.05 -4.63
C GLN A 56 -8.20 13.21 -3.92
N GLN A 57 -8.55 14.26 -4.66
CA GLN A 57 -9.21 15.47 -4.14
C GLN A 57 -10.73 15.40 -4.26
N ASP A 58 -11.26 14.59 -5.18
CA ASP A 58 -12.69 14.38 -5.36
C ASP A 58 -13.13 13.03 -4.76
N PRO A 59 -13.87 13.05 -3.62
CA PRO A 59 -14.42 11.85 -3.01
C PRO A 59 -15.26 10.98 -3.94
N ARG A 60 -15.93 11.55 -4.95
CA ARG A 60 -16.75 10.80 -5.91
C ARG A 60 -15.88 10.01 -6.88
N LEU A 61 -14.84 10.63 -7.44
CA LEU A 61 -13.90 9.94 -8.31
C LEU A 61 -13.13 8.84 -7.56
N LEU A 62 -12.76 9.11 -6.31
CA LEU A 62 -12.12 8.11 -5.46
C LEU A 62 -13.05 6.92 -5.17
N ALA A 63 -14.32 7.18 -4.88
CA ALA A 63 -15.35 6.16 -4.71
C ALA A 63 -15.52 5.30 -5.97
N MET A 64 -15.52 5.90 -7.17
CA MET A 64 -15.58 5.16 -8.43
C MET A 64 -14.40 4.19 -8.59
N ALA A 65 -13.20 4.58 -8.14
CA ALA A 65 -12.04 3.67 -8.13
C ALA A 65 -12.25 2.47 -7.18
N TYR A 66 -12.96 2.67 -6.07
CA TYR A 66 -13.32 1.60 -5.13
C TYR A 66 -14.36 0.66 -5.72
N ASP A 67 -15.32 1.19 -6.45
CA ASP A 67 -16.31 0.40 -7.18
C ASP A 67 -15.65 -0.46 -8.27
N ALA A 68 -14.69 0.12 -9.01
CA ALA A 68 -13.91 -0.59 -10.01
C ALA A 68 -13.08 -1.73 -9.40
N MET A 69 -12.49 -1.54 -8.22
CA MET A 69 -11.79 -2.61 -7.49
C MET A 69 -12.68 -3.80 -7.18
N ALA A 70 -13.83 -3.53 -6.54
CA ALA A 70 -14.78 -4.55 -6.16
C ALA A 70 -15.29 -5.30 -7.42
N SER A 71 -15.62 -4.55 -8.47
CA SER A 71 -16.04 -5.12 -9.76
C SER A 71 -14.98 -6.04 -10.36
N LYS A 72 -13.71 -5.62 -10.35
CA LYS A 72 -12.60 -6.44 -10.87
C LYS A 72 -12.47 -7.77 -10.13
N PHE A 73 -12.50 -7.77 -8.80
CA PHE A 73 -12.50 -9.02 -8.03
C PHE A 73 -13.75 -9.87 -8.33
N SER A 74 -14.93 -9.27 -8.38
CA SER A 74 -16.18 -10.00 -8.63
C SER A 74 -16.25 -10.69 -9.99
N THR A 75 -15.53 -10.14 -10.98
CA THR A 75 -15.55 -10.63 -12.38
C THR A 75 -14.36 -11.55 -12.70
N GLN A 76 -13.20 -11.32 -12.08
CA GLN A 76 -11.95 -12.00 -12.43
C GLN A 76 -11.42 -12.91 -11.31
N GLY A 77 -11.95 -12.80 -10.09
CA GLY A 77 -11.40 -13.46 -8.92
C GLY A 77 -10.05 -12.89 -8.51
N PHE A 78 -9.16 -13.76 -8.02
CA PHE A 78 -7.83 -13.36 -7.57
C PHE A 78 -6.82 -13.24 -8.71
N ASN A 79 -5.95 -12.24 -8.58
CA ASN A 79 -4.67 -12.16 -9.27
C ASN A 79 -3.65 -13.04 -8.53
N ILE A 80 -3.52 -14.28 -8.98
CA ILE A 80 -2.67 -15.30 -8.35
C ILE A 80 -1.19 -14.88 -8.29
N ALA A 81 -0.70 -14.14 -9.28
CA ALA A 81 0.68 -13.67 -9.29
C ALA A 81 0.94 -12.65 -8.16
N ALA A 82 -0.01 -11.75 -7.90
CA ALA A 82 0.08 -10.78 -6.80
C ALA A 82 0.01 -11.48 -5.42
N ILE A 83 -0.89 -12.44 -5.24
CA ILE A 83 -0.95 -13.23 -4.00
C ILE A 83 0.35 -14.00 -3.78
N SER A 84 0.87 -14.65 -4.83
CA SER A 84 2.13 -15.39 -4.76
C SER A 84 3.30 -14.50 -4.37
N ALA A 85 3.37 -13.29 -4.93
CA ALA A 85 4.38 -12.31 -4.55
C ALA A 85 4.21 -11.80 -3.10
N MET A 86 2.99 -11.72 -2.58
CA MET A 86 2.74 -11.30 -1.19
C MET A 86 3.24 -12.33 -0.16
N ARG A 87 3.21 -13.63 -0.48
CA ARG A 87 3.60 -14.72 0.43
C ARG A 87 5.01 -14.58 0.99
N GLN A 88 5.93 -13.95 0.26
CA GLN A 88 7.33 -13.79 0.68
C GLN A 88 7.51 -12.94 1.95
N TYR A 89 6.48 -12.20 2.37
CA TYR A 89 6.48 -11.38 3.58
C TYR A 89 5.86 -12.06 4.80
N PHE A 90 5.50 -13.34 4.68
CA PHE A 90 4.80 -14.07 5.72
C PHE A 90 5.50 -15.40 6.00
N SER A 91 5.60 -15.74 7.28
CA SER A 91 5.91 -17.10 7.74
C SER A 91 4.64 -17.97 7.71
N HIS A 92 4.80 -19.29 7.81
CA HIS A 92 3.69 -20.25 7.94
C HIS A 92 2.63 -20.17 6.81
N VAL A 93 3.07 -19.76 5.61
CA VAL A 93 2.22 -19.74 4.39
C VAL A 93 1.96 -21.13 3.80
N THR A 94 2.58 -22.17 4.38
CA THR A 94 2.35 -23.59 4.11
C THR A 94 2.22 -24.35 5.43
N GLY A 95 1.55 -25.51 5.42
CA GLY A 95 1.40 -26.36 6.61
C GLY A 95 0.31 -25.90 7.60
N PRO A 96 0.21 -26.49 8.79
CA PRO A 96 -0.70 -26.06 9.84
C PRO A 96 -0.25 -24.72 10.48
N GLY A 97 -1.18 -23.99 11.10
CA GLY A 97 -0.90 -22.73 11.80
C GLY A 97 -1.32 -21.47 11.03
N GLU A 98 -1.27 -20.33 11.74
CA GLU A 98 -1.61 -19.01 11.21
C GLU A 98 -0.41 -18.38 10.48
N ALA A 99 -0.69 -17.65 9.41
CA ALA A 99 0.37 -16.92 8.72
C ALA A 99 0.67 -15.62 9.47
N HIS A 100 1.96 -15.38 9.74
CA HIS A 100 2.41 -14.20 10.47
C HIS A 100 3.33 -13.35 9.60
N PRO A 101 3.17 -12.02 9.57
CA PRO A 101 4.09 -11.16 8.85
C PRO A 101 5.51 -11.29 9.42
N LEU A 102 6.51 -11.26 8.54
CA LEU A 102 7.91 -11.33 8.94
C LEU A 102 8.37 -10.00 9.53
N ASN A 103 9.22 -10.06 10.55
CA ASN A 103 10.04 -8.91 10.93
C ASN A 103 11.00 -8.60 9.78
N TYR A 104 11.31 -7.33 9.55
CA TYR A 104 12.21 -6.95 8.47
C TYR A 104 13.63 -7.48 8.64
N ALA A 105 14.07 -7.66 9.88
CA ALA A 105 15.35 -8.31 10.21
C ALA A 105 15.38 -9.80 9.83
N ASP A 106 14.22 -10.45 9.69
CA ASP A 106 14.11 -11.89 9.41
C ASP A 106 13.83 -12.16 7.92
N PHE A 107 13.95 -11.16 7.04
CA PHE A 107 13.71 -11.34 5.62
C PHE A 107 14.73 -12.32 5.02
N PRO A 108 14.28 -13.44 4.42
CA PRO A 108 15.15 -14.59 4.15
C PRO A 108 16.26 -14.34 3.12
N LYS A 109 16.10 -13.32 2.26
CA LYS A 109 17.08 -12.95 1.23
C LYS A 109 17.85 -11.67 1.55
N ALA A 110 17.24 -10.80 2.35
CA ALA A 110 17.68 -9.42 2.52
C ALA A 110 17.16 -8.88 3.87
N PRO A 111 17.75 -9.31 5.00
CA PRO A 111 17.49 -8.67 6.29
C PRO A 111 17.63 -7.16 6.18
N LEU A 112 16.66 -6.42 6.71
CA LEU A 112 16.73 -4.95 6.73
C LEU A 112 17.02 -4.47 8.14
N PRO A 113 17.76 -3.35 8.28
CA PRO A 113 18.04 -2.79 9.59
C PRO A 113 16.81 -2.15 10.23
N PRO A 114 16.83 -1.95 11.57
CA PRO A 114 15.81 -1.19 12.27
C PRO A 114 15.56 0.16 11.60
N GLY A 115 14.29 0.50 11.43
CA GLY A 115 13.90 1.75 10.80
C GLY A 115 14.13 1.83 9.29
N ALA A 116 14.51 0.75 8.60
CA ALA A 116 14.63 0.76 7.13
C ALA A 116 13.32 1.10 6.41
N VAL A 117 12.17 0.83 7.04
CA VAL A 117 10.83 1.10 6.52
C VAL A 117 10.16 2.13 7.41
N ARG A 118 9.74 3.25 6.80
CA ARG A 118 9.25 4.41 7.54
C ARG A 118 8.09 5.04 6.82
N LEU A 119 7.03 5.33 7.57
CA LEU A 119 5.78 5.83 7.03
C LEU A 119 5.02 6.71 8.01
N SER A 120 4.38 7.74 7.47
CA SER A 120 3.39 8.55 8.17
C SER A 120 2.00 8.00 7.88
N LEU A 121 1.19 7.87 8.93
CA LEU A 121 -0.11 7.23 8.85
C LEU A 121 -1.12 7.80 9.85
N VAL A 122 -2.37 7.38 9.67
CA VAL A 122 -3.48 7.53 10.62
C VAL A 122 -3.81 6.16 11.19
N PHE A 123 -3.89 6.02 12.52
CA PHE A 123 -4.40 4.81 13.16
C PHE A 123 -5.93 4.86 13.25
N PHE A 124 -6.62 3.88 12.67
CA PHE A 124 -8.09 3.78 12.77
C PHE A 124 -8.54 3.60 14.22
N GLN A 125 -7.87 2.75 14.98
CA GLN A 125 -8.29 2.45 16.36
C GLN A 125 -8.19 3.67 17.27
N ARG A 126 -7.18 4.53 17.07
CA ARG A 126 -7.03 5.78 17.83
C ARG A 126 -8.10 6.81 17.45
N ALA A 127 -8.41 6.92 16.15
CA ALA A 127 -9.42 7.87 15.67
C ALA A 127 -10.86 7.40 15.94
N ASN A 128 -11.14 6.10 15.88
CA ASN A 128 -12.47 5.52 16.07
C ASN A 128 -12.40 4.01 16.41
N LEU A 129 -12.28 3.70 17.70
CA LEU A 129 -12.23 2.32 18.22
C LEU A 129 -13.45 1.47 17.82
N SER A 130 -14.66 2.05 17.87
CA SER A 130 -15.89 1.33 17.52
C SER A 130 -15.91 0.93 16.04
N LEU A 131 -15.45 1.81 15.14
CA LEU A 131 -15.30 1.49 13.74
C LEU A 131 -14.27 0.38 13.52
N ALA A 132 -13.09 0.47 14.15
CA ALA A 132 -12.06 -0.58 14.05
C ALA A 132 -12.59 -1.96 14.48
N ASN A 133 -13.36 -2.02 15.57
CA ASN A 133 -13.99 -3.25 16.04
C ASN A 133 -15.05 -3.79 15.09
N LEU A 134 -15.88 -2.92 14.49
CA LEU A 134 -16.87 -3.33 13.49
C LEU A 134 -16.20 -3.88 12.23
N VAL A 135 -15.12 -3.24 11.78
CA VAL A 135 -14.34 -3.66 10.62
C VAL A 135 -13.68 -5.02 10.86
N HIS A 136 -13.15 -5.24 12.06
CA HIS A 136 -12.58 -6.54 12.43
C HIS A 136 -13.64 -7.65 12.38
N ARG A 137 -14.84 -7.42 12.94
CA ARG A 137 -15.96 -8.37 12.85
C ARG A 137 -16.36 -8.65 11.41
N ALA A 138 -16.43 -7.61 10.58
CA ALA A 138 -16.72 -7.74 9.16
C ALA A 138 -15.68 -8.60 8.45
N ALA A 139 -14.39 -8.37 8.75
CA ALA A 139 -13.30 -9.15 8.20
C ALA A 139 -13.35 -10.61 8.62
N SER A 140 -13.63 -10.91 9.89
CA SER A 140 -13.79 -12.27 10.38
C SER A 140 -14.92 -13.01 9.63
N GLU A 141 -16.06 -12.36 9.38
CA GLU A 141 -17.17 -12.94 8.61
C GLU A 141 -16.79 -13.18 7.15
N VAL A 142 -16.13 -12.22 6.49
CA VAL A 142 -15.67 -12.36 5.10
C VAL A 142 -14.63 -13.48 4.96
N ILE A 143 -13.67 -13.56 5.88
CA ILE A 143 -12.62 -14.58 5.87
C ILE A 143 -13.20 -15.97 6.11
N SER A 144 -14.15 -16.09 7.05
CA SER A 144 -14.86 -17.35 7.33
C SER A 144 -15.68 -17.85 6.14
N ALA A 145 -15.94 -16.99 5.14
CA ALA A 145 -16.63 -17.36 3.92
C ALA A 145 -15.71 -17.93 2.82
N LEU A 146 -14.38 -17.77 2.96
CA LEU A 146 -13.41 -18.36 2.04
C LEU A 146 -13.40 -19.90 2.15
N PRO A 147 -12.94 -20.61 1.11
CA PRO A 147 -12.79 -22.06 1.15
C PRO A 147 -11.99 -22.55 2.37
N LYS A 148 -12.37 -23.72 2.89
CA LYS A 148 -11.62 -24.34 3.99
C LYS A 148 -10.17 -24.60 3.56
N GLY A 149 -9.23 -24.24 4.43
CA GLY A 149 -7.80 -24.39 4.17
C GLY A 149 -7.15 -23.19 3.47
N THR A 150 -7.91 -22.18 3.03
CA THR A 150 -7.34 -20.94 2.51
C THR A 150 -6.44 -20.29 3.56
N LYS A 151 -5.18 -20.04 3.19
CA LYS A 151 -4.22 -19.32 4.04
C LYS A 151 -4.52 -17.83 4.02
N ILE A 152 -4.68 -17.28 5.22
CA ILE A 152 -5.00 -15.88 5.44
C ILE A 152 -4.15 -15.30 6.57
N HIS A 153 -4.00 -13.99 6.54
CA HIS A 153 -3.57 -13.19 7.66
C HIS A 153 -4.61 -12.09 7.91
N LEU A 154 -5.19 -12.05 9.10
CA LEU A 154 -6.08 -10.98 9.55
C LEU A 154 -5.27 -10.06 10.45
N ASN A 155 -5.19 -8.77 10.09
CA ASN A 155 -4.52 -7.79 10.94
C ASN A 155 -5.34 -7.56 12.22
N ASP A 156 -4.64 -7.38 13.34
CA ASP A 156 -5.25 -6.88 14.57
C ASP A 156 -5.86 -5.49 14.36
N PRO A 157 -6.95 -5.15 15.07
CA PRO A 157 -7.58 -3.83 14.95
C PRO A 157 -6.62 -2.66 15.20
N GLY A 158 -5.62 -2.85 16.06
CA GLY A 158 -4.58 -1.85 16.35
C GLY A 158 -3.65 -1.55 15.18
N HIS A 159 -3.57 -2.46 14.20
CA HIS A 159 -2.74 -2.32 13.00
C HIS A 159 -3.51 -1.70 11.83
N TYR A 160 -4.81 -1.42 11.96
CA TYR A 160 -5.58 -0.76 10.90
C TYR A 160 -5.15 0.69 10.77
N HIS A 161 -4.62 1.05 9.61
CA HIS A 161 -4.08 2.37 9.36
C HIS A 161 -4.34 2.85 7.93
N ILE A 162 -4.39 4.18 7.75
CA ILE A 162 -4.30 4.81 6.42
C ILE A 162 -2.89 5.35 6.25
N THR A 163 -2.14 4.80 5.30
CA THR A 163 -0.84 5.37 4.94
C THR A 163 -1.03 6.73 4.25
N ILE A 164 -0.44 7.77 4.81
CA ILE A 164 -0.44 9.11 4.23
C ILE A 164 0.74 9.26 3.29
N TYR A 165 1.96 8.99 3.77
CA TYR A 165 3.18 9.10 2.97
C TYR A 165 4.27 8.18 3.52
N MET A 166 4.93 7.40 2.65
CA MET A 166 6.08 6.57 3.02
C MET A 166 7.36 7.30 2.65
N THR A 167 8.27 7.47 3.61
CA THR A 167 9.61 8.04 3.42
C THR A 167 10.61 6.96 2.99
N SER A 168 10.35 5.70 3.32
CA SER A 168 11.10 4.52 2.83
C SER A 168 10.18 3.29 2.75
N GLN A 169 10.44 2.36 1.82
CA GLN A 169 9.63 1.14 1.61
C GLN A 169 10.54 -0.10 1.53
N PRO A 170 10.04 -1.32 1.86
CA PRO A 170 10.86 -2.53 1.92
C PRO A 170 11.61 -2.86 0.62
N HIS A 171 11.03 -2.51 -0.54
CA HIS A 171 11.57 -2.78 -1.87
C HIS A 171 12.18 -1.53 -2.53
N THR A 172 12.25 -0.43 -1.80
CA THR A 172 12.71 0.87 -2.31
C THR A 172 13.31 1.63 -1.14
N LEU A 173 14.41 1.07 -0.61
CA LEU A 173 15.08 1.55 0.59
C LEU A 173 15.69 2.93 0.37
N ARG A 174 15.55 3.79 1.36
CA ARG A 174 15.99 5.20 1.35
C ARG A 174 16.67 5.54 2.68
N PRO A 175 18.01 5.50 2.76
CA PRO A 175 18.71 5.93 3.98
C PRO A 175 18.44 7.40 4.36
N SER A 176 18.29 8.30 3.38
CA SER A 176 17.85 9.69 3.59
C SER A 176 16.97 10.20 2.43
N PRO A 177 15.63 10.14 2.55
CA PRO A 177 14.68 10.53 1.50
C PRO A 177 14.64 12.05 1.24
N LEU A 178 15.41 12.83 1.99
CA LEU A 178 15.63 14.26 1.78
C LEU A 178 16.59 14.55 0.61
N ILE A 179 17.33 13.55 0.13
CA ILE A 179 18.34 13.70 -0.91
C ILE A 179 17.83 13.07 -2.21
N HIS A 180 17.84 13.82 -3.31
CA HIS A 180 17.46 13.28 -4.63
C HIS A 180 18.30 12.06 -5.01
N GLY A 181 17.64 11.03 -5.55
CA GLY A 181 18.32 9.85 -6.10
C GLY A 181 19.01 8.97 -5.06
N ASN A 182 18.75 9.14 -3.77
CA ASN A 182 19.35 8.36 -2.68
C ASN A 182 18.85 6.90 -2.57
N ALA A 183 18.24 6.41 -3.64
CA ALA A 183 17.78 5.04 -3.75
C ALA A 183 18.97 4.09 -3.66
N ILE A 184 18.89 3.08 -2.79
CA ILE A 184 19.84 1.97 -2.88
C ILE A 184 19.54 1.21 -4.17
N SER A 185 20.56 1.05 -5.00
CA SER A 185 20.49 0.34 -6.28
C SER A 185 21.81 -0.37 -6.55
N GLY A 186 21.74 -1.51 -7.24
CA GLY A 186 22.92 -2.30 -7.60
C GLY A 186 22.90 -3.70 -6.98
N ASN A 187 23.89 -4.51 -7.36
CA ASN A 187 24.10 -5.84 -6.83
C ASN A 187 24.95 -5.72 -5.55
N LEU A 188 24.28 -5.58 -4.41
CA LEU A 188 24.91 -5.53 -3.08
C LEU A 188 24.88 -6.91 -2.43
N THR A 189 25.84 -7.20 -1.56
CA THR A 189 25.70 -8.32 -0.60
C THR A 189 24.65 -7.99 0.46
N PRO A 190 24.11 -8.98 1.20
CA PRO A 190 23.17 -8.72 2.29
C PRO A 190 23.74 -7.75 3.33
N GLU A 191 25.02 -7.89 3.66
CA GLU A 191 25.73 -7.05 4.63
C GLU A 191 25.85 -5.61 4.11
N GLU A 192 26.25 -5.42 2.85
CA GLU A 192 26.35 -4.09 2.23
C GLU A 192 24.99 -3.41 2.16
N LEU A 193 23.95 -4.14 1.74
CA LEU A 193 22.57 -3.66 1.72
C LEU A 193 22.14 -3.23 3.12
N TYR A 194 22.39 -4.06 4.13
CA TYR A 194 22.03 -3.76 5.51
C TYR A 194 22.71 -2.48 6.00
N GLN A 195 24.01 -2.31 5.74
CA GLN A 195 24.75 -1.10 6.13
C GLN A 195 24.23 0.14 5.40
N GLN A 196 23.98 0.05 4.09
CA GLN A 196 23.50 1.19 3.31
C GLN A 196 22.04 1.55 3.61
N ALA A 197 21.22 0.60 4.07
CA ALA A 197 19.80 0.81 4.36
C ALA A 197 19.53 1.51 5.70
N GLN A 198 20.56 1.71 6.53
CA GLN A 198 20.45 2.41 7.80
C GLN A 198 19.93 3.84 7.59
N PRO A 199 18.93 4.30 8.36
CA PRO A 199 18.50 5.69 8.34
C PRO A 199 19.65 6.62 8.74
N THR A 200 20.01 7.57 7.88
CA THR A 200 21.16 8.48 8.13
C THR A 200 20.74 9.88 8.59
N ASN A 201 19.48 10.26 8.44
CA ASN A 201 18.98 11.59 8.81
C ASN A 201 17.54 11.57 9.34
N PHE A 202 17.26 10.64 10.27
CA PHE A 202 15.93 10.47 10.84
C PHE A 202 15.37 11.75 11.48
N GLU A 203 16.16 12.47 12.26
CA GLU A 203 15.73 13.72 12.90
C GLU A 203 15.33 14.80 11.87
N GLY A 204 16.06 14.90 10.76
CA GLY A 204 15.71 15.77 9.65
C GLY A 204 14.39 15.37 8.99
N GLU A 205 14.17 14.07 8.77
CA GLU A 205 12.90 13.56 8.25
C GLU A 205 11.73 13.92 9.18
N LEU A 206 11.90 13.71 10.49
CA LEU A 206 10.89 14.01 11.50
C LEU A 206 10.59 15.51 11.57
N ALA A 207 11.60 16.37 11.51
CA ALA A 207 11.44 17.82 11.49
C ALA A 207 10.62 18.30 10.28
N VAL A 208 10.89 17.75 9.09
CA VAL A 208 10.12 18.06 7.88
C VAL A 208 8.67 17.61 8.01
N LEU A 209 8.43 16.38 8.49
CA LEU A 209 7.09 15.86 8.71
C LEU A 209 6.30 16.73 9.70
N ARG A 210 6.90 17.13 10.83
CA ARG A 210 6.28 18.02 11.82
C ARG A 210 5.92 19.38 11.22
N LYS A 211 6.81 19.98 10.42
CA LYS A 211 6.55 21.24 9.74
C LYS A 211 5.35 21.15 8.79
N GLU A 212 5.28 20.10 7.97
CA GLU A 212 4.20 19.95 6.99
C GLU A 212 2.85 19.57 7.62
N THR A 213 2.87 18.79 8.71
CA THR A 213 1.66 18.37 9.44
C THR A 213 1.07 19.49 10.31
N SER A 214 1.90 20.25 11.02
CA SER A 214 1.45 21.37 11.87
C SER A 214 0.73 22.50 11.11
N THR A 215 0.91 22.57 9.78
CA THR A 215 0.20 23.52 8.90
C THR A 215 -1.05 22.91 8.24
N THR A 216 -1.32 21.62 8.45
CA THR A 216 -2.46 20.90 7.87
C THR A 216 -3.62 20.84 8.84
N SER A 217 -4.80 21.29 8.41
CA SER A 217 -6.02 21.13 9.21
C SER A 217 -6.37 19.64 9.42
N PRO A 218 -6.88 19.25 10.59
CA PRO A 218 -7.42 17.92 10.87
C PRO A 218 -8.32 17.39 9.73
N PRO A 219 -8.05 16.20 9.15
CA PRO A 219 -8.95 15.60 8.18
C PRO A 219 -10.12 14.91 8.89
N THR A 220 -11.26 14.90 8.22
CA THR A 220 -12.36 13.98 8.49
C THR A 220 -12.44 12.99 7.35
N PHE A 221 -12.38 11.71 7.70
CA PHE A 221 -12.57 10.62 6.76
C PHE A 221 -13.98 10.07 6.86
N LYS A 222 -14.52 9.66 5.72
CA LYS A 222 -15.80 8.97 5.61
C LYS A 222 -15.59 7.59 5.03
N VAL A 223 -16.08 6.56 5.72
CA VAL A 223 -16.04 5.19 5.22
C VAL A 223 -16.89 5.08 3.97
N HIS A 224 -16.30 4.54 2.91
CA HIS A 224 -16.98 4.32 1.66
C HIS A 224 -17.39 2.86 1.48
N ARG A 225 -16.43 1.92 1.62
CA ARG A 225 -16.65 0.51 1.27
C ARG A 225 -15.64 -0.42 1.96
N LEU A 226 -16.09 -1.61 2.29
CA LEU A 226 -15.24 -2.77 2.55
C LEU A 226 -15.21 -3.64 1.28
N LEU A 227 -14.04 -3.94 0.74
CA LEU A 227 -13.93 -4.72 -0.50
C LEU A 227 -12.76 -5.70 -0.47
N MET A 228 -12.92 -6.82 -1.17
CA MET A 228 -11.81 -7.71 -1.52
C MET A 228 -11.22 -7.22 -2.85
N ALA A 229 -9.93 -6.86 -2.85
CA ALA A 229 -9.21 -6.57 -4.08
C ALA A 229 -8.77 -7.88 -4.77
N ASP A 230 -8.55 -7.84 -6.09
CA ASP A 230 -8.03 -8.98 -6.85
C ASP A 230 -6.63 -9.41 -6.35
N SER A 231 -5.87 -8.51 -5.71
CA SER A 231 -4.61 -8.83 -5.02
C SER A 231 -4.77 -9.74 -3.80
N GLY A 232 -5.99 -10.14 -3.44
CA GLY A 232 -6.28 -10.92 -2.24
C GLY A 232 -6.26 -10.11 -0.95
N THR A 233 -6.27 -8.77 -1.03
CA THR A 233 -6.29 -7.91 0.16
C THR A 233 -7.71 -7.43 0.43
N LEU A 234 -8.20 -7.65 1.65
CA LEU A 234 -9.44 -7.04 2.15
C LEU A 234 -9.12 -5.62 2.61
N LEU A 235 -9.79 -4.64 2.01
CA LEU A 235 -9.55 -3.22 2.21
C LEU A 235 -10.78 -2.55 2.81
N LEU A 236 -10.58 -1.76 3.86
CA LEU A 236 -11.53 -0.72 4.25
C LEU A 236 -11.14 0.58 3.56
N CYS A 237 -11.94 0.99 2.58
CA CYS A 237 -11.72 2.19 1.78
C CYS A 237 -12.52 3.37 2.34
N SER A 238 -11.84 4.51 2.48
CA SER A 238 -12.40 5.76 2.98
C SER A 238 -12.12 6.90 2.02
N VAL A 239 -12.84 8.00 2.15
CA VAL A 239 -12.58 9.25 1.42
C VAL A 239 -12.30 10.36 2.42
N ASP A 240 -11.35 11.23 2.11
CA ASP A 240 -11.12 12.46 2.88
C ASP A 240 -12.17 13.49 2.44
N ILE A 241 -13.17 13.72 3.29
CA ILE A 241 -14.25 14.69 2.98
C ILE A 241 -13.84 16.13 3.31
N SER A 242 -12.74 16.33 4.04
CA SER A 242 -12.17 17.65 4.30
C SER A 242 -11.26 18.12 3.16
N GLY A 243 -10.76 17.20 2.34
CA GLY A 243 -9.89 17.48 1.19
C GLY A 243 -8.48 17.95 1.56
N THR A 244 -8.05 17.76 2.81
CA THR A 244 -6.78 18.28 3.34
C THR A 244 -5.60 17.37 3.02
N MET A 245 -5.82 16.06 2.93
CA MET A 245 -4.76 15.05 2.81
C MET A 245 -4.11 15.01 1.43
N ALA A 246 -4.86 15.28 0.37
CA ALA A 246 -4.27 15.39 -0.97
C ALA A 246 -3.25 16.54 -1.05
N GLY A 247 -3.57 17.68 -0.44
CA GLY A 247 -2.66 18.82 -0.33
C GLY A 247 -1.42 18.49 0.49
N LEU A 248 -1.58 17.81 1.64
CA LEU A 248 -0.46 17.35 2.46
C LEU A 248 0.44 16.36 1.71
N ARG A 249 -0.13 15.33 1.06
CA ARG A 249 0.64 14.35 0.25
C ARG A 249 1.50 15.03 -0.81
N ARG A 250 0.96 16.05 -1.49
CA ARG A 250 1.72 16.84 -2.48
C ARG A 250 2.89 17.60 -1.85
N ARG A 251 2.69 18.26 -0.71
CA ARG A 251 3.78 18.96 -0.01
C ARG A 251 4.85 18.00 0.49
N LEU A 252 4.46 16.85 1.06
CA LEU A 252 5.39 15.81 1.49
C LEU A 252 6.19 15.25 0.31
N LYS A 253 5.55 15.00 -0.84
CA LYS A 253 6.26 14.58 -2.06
C LYS A 253 7.34 15.58 -2.48
N ASN A 254 7.07 16.88 -2.36
CA ASN A 254 8.05 17.92 -2.68
C ASN A 254 9.16 18.03 -1.61
N ALA A 255 8.81 17.83 -0.34
CA ALA A 255 9.74 17.91 0.78
C ALA A 255 10.67 16.69 0.90
N PHE A 256 10.26 15.55 0.31
CA PHE A 256 11.05 14.31 0.25
C PHE A 256 11.41 13.95 -1.20
N PRO A 257 12.33 14.70 -1.84
CA PRO A 257 12.70 14.51 -3.23
C PRO A 257 13.34 13.14 -3.54
N GLY A 258 13.90 12.48 -2.52
CA GLY A 258 14.42 11.11 -2.57
C GLY A 258 13.40 10.04 -2.20
N GLY A 259 12.17 10.42 -1.84
CA GLY A 259 11.14 9.51 -1.39
C GLY A 259 10.80 8.41 -2.42
N PRO A 260 10.14 7.32 -1.98
CA PRO A 260 9.67 6.26 -2.87
C PRO A 260 8.80 6.82 -4.01
N PRO A 261 9.05 6.42 -5.28
CA PRO A 261 8.35 6.95 -6.44
C PRO A 261 6.89 6.52 -6.50
N ARG A 262 6.54 5.38 -5.87
CA ARG A 262 5.17 4.84 -5.82
C ARG A 262 4.59 4.96 -4.41
N GLN A 263 3.82 6.02 -4.19
CA GLN A 263 3.04 6.22 -2.96
C GLN A 263 1.66 5.56 -3.04
N SER A 264 0.97 5.37 -1.91
CA SER A 264 -0.46 5.05 -1.95
C SER A 264 -1.22 6.28 -2.44
N THR A 265 -2.09 6.09 -3.43
CA THR A 265 -2.93 7.16 -3.97
C THR A 265 -4.38 7.05 -3.49
N ILE A 266 -4.70 6.05 -2.68
CA ILE A 266 -6.03 5.84 -2.11
C ILE A 266 -5.97 5.90 -0.57
N PHE A 267 -7.07 6.21 0.09
CA PHE A 267 -7.18 6.17 1.55
C PHE A 267 -7.83 4.84 1.97
N HIS A 268 -7.02 3.90 2.47
CA HIS A 268 -7.51 2.60 2.88
C HIS A 268 -6.74 2.07 4.09
N ALA A 269 -7.38 1.18 4.85
CA ALA A 269 -6.68 0.21 5.70
C ALA A 269 -6.67 -1.16 5.04
N SER A 270 -5.50 -1.80 5.06
CA SER A 270 -5.39 -3.23 4.78
C SER A 270 -5.83 -4.00 6.01
N VAL A 271 -6.94 -4.73 5.90
CA VAL A 271 -7.61 -5.41 7.01
C VAL A 271 -7.20 -6.87 7.07
N ALA A 272 -7.15 -7.55 5.92
CA ALA A 272 -6.72 -8.93 5.84
C ALA A 272 -6.06 -9.22 4.49
N ARG A 273 -5.31 -10.32 4.41
CA ARG A 273 -4.64 -10.79 3.21
C ARG A 273 -4.88 -12.27 3.02
N VAL A 274 -5.30 -12.65 1.83
CA VAL A 274 -5.25 -14.02 1.32
C VAL A 274 -3.84 -14.29 0.84
N LEU A 275 -3.27 -15.40 1.31
CA LEU A 275 -1.91 -15.82 1.03
C LEU A 275 -1.89 -17.15 0.26
N SER A 276 -3.04 -17.80 0.14
CA SER A 276 -3.26 -19.01 -0.67
C SER A 276 -3.33 -18.66 -2.16
N PRO A 277 -2.42 -19.17 -3.02
CA PRO A 277 -2.37 -18.85 -4.44
C PRO A 277 -3.36 -19.69 -5.27
N GLU A 278 -4.42 -20.20 -4.65
CA GLU A 278 -5.50 -20.92 -5.33
C GLU A 278 -6.60 -19.95 -5.78
N GLN A 279 -7.14 -20.16 -6.97
CA GLN A 279 -8.27 -19.39 -7.46
C GLN A 279 -9.56 -19.82 -6.74
N LEU A 280 -10.43 -18.84 -6.48
CA LEU A 280 -11.77 -19.10 -5.97
C LEU A 280 -12.70 -19.54 -7.10
N ASP A 281 -13.63 -20.45 -6.80
CA ASP A 281 -14.75 -20.69 -7.70
C ASP A 281 -15.73 -19.49 -7.71
N ASN A 282 -16.59 -19.46 -8.74
CA ASN A 282 -17.54 -18.36 -8.94
C ASN A 282 -18.49 -18.19 -7.75
N GLU A 283 -18.86 -19.28 -7.08
CA GLU A 283 -19.78 -19.22 -5.93
C GLU A 283 -19.11 -18.62 -4.69
N SER A 284 -17.84 -18.95 -4.45
CA SER A 284 -17.01 -18.35 -3.41
C SER A 284 -16.78 -16.87 -3.66
N ILE A 285 -16.48 -16.47 -4.91
CA ILE A 285 -16.34 -15.06 -5.30
C ILE A 285 -17.64 -14.29 -5.00
N LYS A 286 -18.79 -14.80 -5.47
CA LYS A 286 -20.10 -14.17 -5.21
C LYS A 286 -20.42 -14.11 -3.72
N LYS A 287 -20.06 -15.12 -2.94
CA LYS A 287 -20.28 -15.14 -1.49
C LYS A 287 -19.46 -14.08 -0.78
N VAL A 288 -18.16 -13.98 -1.08
CA VAL A 288 -17.27 -12.94 -0.55
C VAL A 288 -17.77 -11.55 -0.94
N GLN A 289 -18.12 -11.35 -2.21
CA GLN A 289 -18.63 -10.08 -2.71
C GLN A 289 -19.91 -9.65 -1.97
N ARG A 290 -20.90 -10.55 -1.83
CA ARG A 290 -22.13 -10.26 -1.08
C ARG A 290 -21.88 -9.84 0.36
N LEU A 291 -20.92 -10.47 1.04
CA LEU A 291 -20.56 -10.10 2.41
C LEU A 291 -19.87 -8.74 2.48
N CYS A 292 -18.95 -8.47 1.55
CA CYS A 292 -18.34 -7.14 1.40
C CYS A 292 -19.41 -6.08 1.15
N ASP A 293 -20.39 -6.32 0.27
CA ASP A 293 -21.47 -5.37 -0.03
C ASP A 293 -22.39 -5.13 1.18
N LYS A 294 -22.82 -6.20 1.86
CA LYS A 294 -23.60 -6.14 3.11
C LYS A 294 -22.89 -5.29 4.17
N TRP A 295 -21.60 -5.55 4.41
CA TRP A 295 -20.84 -4.79 5.39
C TRP A 295 -20.55 -3.36 4.93
N SER A 296 -20.39 -3.15 3.63
CA SER A 296 -20.23 -1.82 3.05
C SER A 296 -21.47 -0.97 3.29
N GLU A 297 -22.67 -1.49 3.08
CA GLU A 297 -23.92 -0.80 3.39
C GLU A 297 -23.99 -0.40 4.87
N ARG A 298 -23.63 -1.32 5.77
CA ARG A 298 -23.65 -1.07 7.22
C ARG A 298 -22.62 -0.04 7.69
N LEU A 299 -21.42 -0.04 7.10
CA LEU A 299 -20.33 0.86 7.48
C LEU A 299 -20.39 2.20 6.73
N ARG A 300 -21.18 2.28 5.66
CA ARG A 300 -21.21 3.43 4.75
C ARG A 300 -21.56 4.69 5.51
N GLY A 301 -20.73 5.70 5.31
CA GLY A 301 -20.97 7.02 5.83
C GLY A 301 -20.62 7.22 7.30
N MET A 302 -20.09 6.19 7.98
CA MET A 302 -19.41 6.40 9.26
C MET A 302 -18.23 7.34 9.05
N GLU A 303 -18.15 8.37 9.89
CA GLU A 303 -17.12 9.40 9.83
C GLU A 303 -16.19 9.30 11.04
N PHE A 304 -14.94 9.69 10.85
CA PHE A 304 -13.97 9.82 11.93
C PHE A 304 -13.00 10.96 11.62
N SER A 305 -12.66 11.72 12.65
CA SER A 305 -11.71 12.83 12.55
C SER A 305 -10.36 12.42 13.14
N VAL A 306 -9.30 13.02 12.63
CA VAL A 306 -7.93 12.71 13.02
C VAL A 306 -7.26 13.98 13.52
N ASP A 307 -6.68 13.90 14.70
CA ASP A 307 -6.06 15.00 15.43
C ASP A 307 -4.52 15.02 15.31
N ALA A 308 -3.92 13.86 15.00
CA ALA A 308 -2.50 13.72 14.71
C ALA A 308 -2.22 12.64 13.65
N LEU A 309 -1.16 12.84 12.87
CA LEU A 309 -0.52 11.75 12.15
C LEU A 309 0.52 11.07 13.03
N HIS A 310 0.95 9.88 12.64
CA HIS A 310 1.96 9.12 13.35
C HIS A 310 3.05 8.73 12.38
N TYR A 311 4.30 9.08 12.69
CA TYR A 311 5.47 8.61 11.96
C TYR A 311 6.00 7.34 12.61
N VAL A 312 5.95 6.23 11.89
CA VAL A 312 6.30 4.90 12.39
C VAL A 312 7.56 4.42 11.69
N MET A 313 8.50 3.91 12.48
CA MET A 313 9.61 3.07 12.04
C MET A 313 9.13 1.62 12.11
N GLU A 314 8.55 1.12 11.01
CA GLU A 314 7.90 -0.19 11.01
C GLU A 314 8.95 -1.30 11.12
N GLU A 315 8.76 -2.21 12.07
CA GLU A 315 9.67 -3.34 12.34
C GLU A 315 9.22 -4.64 11.67
N ARG A 316 7.90 -4.78 11.47
CA ARG A 316 7.27 -5.97 10.92
C ARG A 316 6.28 -5.60 9.82
N PHE A 317 6.38 -6.32 8.70
CA PHE A 317 5.62 -6.02 7.50
C PHE A 317 4.12 -5.85 7.79
N THR A 318 3.56 -4.72 7.37
CA THR A 318 2.13 -4.34 7.41
C THR A 318 1.46 -4.19 8.78
N THR A 319 2.21 -4.36 9.87
CA THR A 319 1.66 -4.26 11.23
C THR A 319 1.74 -2.85 11.80
N VAL A 320 2.59 -1.98 11.23
CA VAL A 320 2.90 -0.65 11.74
C VAL A 320 3.29 -0.64 13.23
N GLU A 321 3.89 -1.74 13.68
CA GLU A 321 4.57 -1.87 14.97
C GLU A 321 5.98 -1.29 14.89
N GLY A 322 6.41 -0.62 15.96
CA GLY A 322 7.76 -0.06 16.12
C GLY A 322 7.75 1.34 16.73
N PRO A 323 8.94 1.98 16.83
CA PRO A 323 9.05 3.36 17.32
C PRO A 323 8.10 4.29 16.57
N THR A 324 7.28 5.00 17.34
CA THR A 324 6.19 5.84 16.82
C THR A 324 6.31 7.25 17.36
N TYR A 325 6.24 8.24 16.47
CA TYR A 325 6.36 9.65 16.77
C TYR A 325 5.10 10.37 16.34
N GLU A 326 4.45 11.04 17.29
CA GLU A 326 3.26 11.82 16.98
C GLU A 326 3.60 13.08 16.17
N LEU A 327 2.76 13.39 15.20
CA LEU A 327 2.85 14.53 14.31
C LEU A 327 1.54 15.34 14.43
N PRO A 328 1.49 16.33 15.34
CA PRO A 328 0.27 17.10 15.58
C PRO A 328 -0.20 17.84 14.33
N LEU A 329 -1.50 17.83 14.09
CA LEU A 329 -2.13 18.62 13.04
C LEU A 329 -2.44 20.03 13.55
N LYS A 330 -2.72 20.96 12.62
CA LYS A 330 -2.97 22.36 12.94
C LYS A 330 -4.08 22.51 13.98
N GLY A 331 -3.79 23.27 15.05
CA GLY A 331 -4.74 23.55 16.12
C GLY A 331 -4.78 22.49 17.23
N ASN A 332 -4.01 21.41 17.11
CA ASN A 332 -3.79 20.45 18.18
C ASN A 332 -2.41 20.71 18.82
N THR A 333 -2.34 21.65 19.75
CA THR A 333 -1.13 21.91 20.55
C THR A 333 -1.26 21.25 21.91
N SER A 334 -1.29 19.92 21.92
CA SER A 334 -0.99 19.16 23.13
C SER A 334 0.52 18.94 23.12
N LEU A 335 1.26 19.93 23.64
CA LEU A 335 2.69 19.84 23.96
C LEU A 335 2.84 19.23 25.36
#